data_AF-A0A9P3E8I0-F1
#
_entry.id   AF-A0A9P3E8I0-F1
#
_cell.length_a   1.000
_cell.length_b   1.000
_cell.length_c   1.000
_cell.angle_alpha   90.00
_cell.angle_beta   90.00
_cell.angle_gamma   90.00
#
_symmetry.space_group_name_H-M   'P 1'
#
loop_
_entity.id
_entity.type
_entity.pdbx_description
1 polymer ?
#
loop_
_entity_poly.entity_id
_entity_poly.type
_entity_poly.pdbx_seq_one_letter_code
_entity_poly.pdbx_strand_id
1 'polypeptide(L)'
;MRPTQIVQSGMPGGKTYMGWWGDMGGPRQKGIVQYTLSPFKQKAMRGVFQGYLFNGFRRIMAQVPYFALPFAGGYAVYIWGSNNEPAPAPLVLTLIYLSIPLALRPYPFPNKLSYLSLAQSARRLDDVAIGDADIASKV
;
A
#
# COMPACT_ATOMS: atom_id res chain seq x y z
N MET A 1 -20.00 -26.98 54.85
CA MET A 1 -18.62 -26.56 54.49
C MET A 1 -18.35 -25.22 55.13
N ARG A 2 -17.27 -25.07 55.89
CA ARG A 2 -16.80 -23.74 56.32
C ARG A 2 -16.05 -23.13 55.13
N PRO A 3 -16.40 -21.91 54.66
CA PRO A 3 -15.63 -21.27 53.60
C PRO A 3 -14.20 -21.07 54.09
N THR A 4 -13.24 -21.58 53.33
CA THR A 4 -11.82 -21.30 53.56
C THR A 4 -11.57 -19.81 53.31
N GLN A 5 -10.79 -19.17 54.19
CA GLN A 5 -10.41 -17.78 54.03
C GLN A 5 -9.73 -17.57 52.67
N ILE A 6 -10.05 -16.44 52.01
CA ILE A 6 -9.37 -16.01 50.78
C ILE A 6 -7.91 -15.73 51.17
N VAL A 7 -6.98 -16.53 50.63
CA VAL A 7 -5.54 -16.25 50.76
C VAL A 7 -5.24 -15.00 49.94
N GLN A 8 -5.05 -13.87 50.60
CA GLN A 8 -4.56 -12.62 49.99
C GLN A 8 -3.03 -12.59 50.13
N SER A 9 -2.30 -13.17 49.18
CA SER A 9 -0.85 -13.35 49.25
C SER A 9 -0.01 -12.14 48.78
N GLY A 10 -0.55 -10.92 48.76
CA GLY A 10 0.18 -9.75 48.22
C GLY A 10 -0.25 -8.38 48.78
N MET A 11 0.61 -7.37 48.57
CA MET A 11 0.34 -5.95 48.84
C MET A 11 -0.90 -5.50 48.02
N PRO A 12 -1.83 -4.69 48.60
CA PRO A 12 -3.00 -4.22 47.87
C PRO A 12 -2.61 -3.45 46.59
N GLY A 13 -3.05 -3.95 45.44
CA GLY A 13 -2.90 -3.26 44.16
C GLY A 13 -3.91 -2.11 44.01
N GLY A 14 -3.56 -1.10 43.20
CA GLY A 14 -4.50 -0.04 42.82
C GLY A 14 -5.69 -0.59 42.01
N LYS A 15 -6.80 0.16 41.96
CA LYS A 15 -7.96 -0.25 41.17
C LYS A 15 -7.62 -0.28 39.68
N THR A 16 -7.91 -1.39 39.02
CA THR A 16 -7.72 -1.59 37.56
C THR A 16 -9.07 -1.82 36.88
N TYR A 17 -9.12 -1.60 35.56
CA TYR A 17 -10.32 -1.89 34.75
C TYR A 17 -10.47 -3.38 34.38
N MET A 18 -9.55 -4.23 34.82
CA MET A 18 -9.49 -5.65 34.50
C MET A 18 -8.95 -6.41 35.72
N GLY A 19 -9.69 -7.43 36.18
CA GLY A 19 -9.25 -8.35 37.22
C GLY A 19 -8.85 -9.71 36.65
N TRP A 20 -9.02 -10.78 37.43
CA TRP A 20 -8.65 -12.15 37.06
C TRP A 20 -9.87 -13.03 36.75
N TRP A 21 -9.64 -14.28 36.37
CA TRP A 21 -10.70 -15.28 36.24
C TRP A 21 -11.52 -15.36 37.53
N GLY A 22 -12.83 -15.16 37.41
CA GLY A 22 -13.77 -15.10 38.54
C GLY A 22 -14.11 -13.68 39.01
N ASP A 23 -13.30 -12.66 38.66
CA ASP A 23 -13.54 -11.25 38.98
C ASP A 23 -12.99 -10.33 37.88
N MET A 24 -13.50 -10.46 36.65
CA MET A 24 -12.99 -9.70 35.50
C MET A 24 -13.39 -8.20 35.49
N GLY A 25 -14.19 -7.75 36.47
CA GLY A 25 -14.64 -6.35 36.54
C GLY A 25 -15.76 -5.97 35.57
N GLY A 26 -16.34 -6.94 34.87
CA GLY A 26 -17.50 -6.73 33.98
C GLY A 26 -18.84 -6.62 34.72
N PRO A 27 -19.92 -6.21 34.03
CA PRO A 27 -21.26 -6.20 34.61
C PRO A 27 -21.71 -7.63 34.97
N ARG A 28 -22.57 -7.75 35.98
CA ARG A 28 -23.14 -9.05 36.38
C ARG A 28 -24.03 -9.60 35.26
N GLN A 29 -23.71 -10.79 34.77
CA GLN A 29 -24.47 -11.48 33.72
C GLN A 29 -25.28 -12.63 34.33
N LYS A 30 -26.59 -12.67 34.08
CA LYS A 30 -27.49 -13.75 34.50
C LYS A 30 -28.43 -14.10 33.35
N GLY A 31 -28.64 -15.39 33.12
CA GLY A 31 -29.60 -15.88 32.12
C GLY A 31 -29.04 -16.06 30.69
N ILE A 32 -27.75 -15.78 30.46
CA ILE A 32 -27.09 -16.07 29.18
C ILE A 32 -26.57 -17.51 29.23
N VAL A 33 -27.07 -18.36 28.35
CA VAL A 33 -26.61 -19.75 28.21
C VAL A 33 -25.86 -19.90 26.90
N GLN A 34 -24.60 -20.32 26.97
CA GLN A 34 -23.74 -20.51 25.80
C GLN A 34 -23.57 -22.01 25.51
N TYR A 35 -23.78 -22.37 24.24
CA TYR A 35 -23.55 -23.73 23.75
C TYR A 35 -22.36 -23.73 22.79
N THR A 36 -21.52 -24.75 22.88
CA THR A 36 -20.40 -24.95 21.98
C THR A 36 -20.21 -26.43 21.69
N LEU A 37 -19.67 -26.74 20.51
CA LEU A 37 -19.36 -28.11 20.08
C LEU A 37 -17.83 -28.29 20.09
N SER A 38 -17.35 -29.44 20.58
CA SER A 38 -15.92 -29.76 20.58
C SER A 38 -15.30 -29.61 19.17
N PRO A 39 -14.14 -28.96 19.02
CA PRO A 39 -13.47 -28.80 17.72
C PRO A 39 -13.19 -30.13 17.02
N PHE A 40 -12.94 -31.21 17.77
CA PHE A 40 -12.70 -32.55 17.22
C PHE A 40 -13.94 -33.21 16.62
N LYS A 41 -15.14 -32.66 16.89
CA LYS A 41 -16.41 -33.09 16.28
C LYS A 41 -16.80 -32.23 15.08
N GLN A 42 -16.03 -31.19 14.77
CA GLN A 42 -16.29 -30.26 13.67
C GLN A 42 -15.32 -30.48 12.52
N LYS A 43 -15.76 -30.21 11.29
CA LYS A 43 -14.87 -30.13 10.13
C LYS A 43 -14.20 -28.74 10.13
N ALA A 44 -12.91 -28.67 10.45
CA ALA A 44 -12.20 -27.41 10.72
C ALA A 44 -12.34 -26.32 9.64
N MET A 45 -12.35 -26.68 8.35
CA MET A 45 -12.39 -25.72 7.23
C MET A 45 -13.62 -25.88 6.33
N ARG A 46 -14.71 -26.46 6.85
CA ARG A 46 -15.93 -26.64 6.05
C ARG A 46 -16.50 -25.29 5.61
N GLY A 47 -16.53 -25.06 4.30
CA GLY A 47 -17.14 -23.86 3.73
C GLY A 47 -16.26 -22.60 3.80
N VAL A 48 -14.95 -22.74 4.07
CA VAL A 48 -14.05 -21.60 4.19
C VAL A 48 -14.07 -20.71 2.93
N PHE A 49 -14.00 -21.30 1.73
CA PHE A 49 -13.95 -20.52 0.49
C PHE A 49 -15.26 -19.79 0.21
N GLN A 50 -16.39 -20.48 0.29
CA GLN A 50 -17.70 -19.88 0.07
C GLN A 50 -18.03 -18.83 1.15
N GLY A 51 -17.71 -19.10 2.41
CA GLY A 51 -17.94 -18.15 3.50
C GLY A 51 -17.05 -16.92 3.43
N TYR A 52 -15.73 -17.10 3.27
CA TYR A 52 -14.78 -15.99 3.29
C TYR A 52 -14.84 -15.13 2.03
N LEU A 53 -15.08 -15.70 0.85
CA LEU A 53 -15.07 -14.90 -0.38
C LEU A 53 -16.22 -13.88 -0.39
N PHE A 54 -17.46 -14.35 -0.21
CA PHE A 54 -18.63 -13.48 -0.24
C PHE A 54 -18.71 -12.58 1.00
N ASN A 55 -18.42 -13.10 2.19
CA ASN A 55 -18.45 -12.29 3.40
C ASN A 55 -17.27 -11.30 3.47
N GLY A 56 -16.09 -11.72 3.00
CA GLY A 56 -14.91 -10.87 2.92
C GLY A 56 -15.13 -9.71 1.96
N PHE A 57 -15.63 -9.97 0.74
CA PHE A 57 -16.00 -8.93 -0.21
C PHE A 57 -16.99 -7.93 0.39
N ARG A 58 -18.09 -8.43 0.98
CA ARG A 58 -19.09 -7.57 1.64
C ARG A 58 -18.48 -6.68 2.73
N ARG A 59 -17.54 -7.20 3.53
CA ARG A 59 -16.86 -6.44 4.59
C ARG A 59 -15.89 -5.40 4.03
N ILE A 60 -15.16 -5.73 2.97
CA ILE A 60 -14.23 -4.81 2.30
C ILE A 60 -15.02 -3.67 1.67
N MET A 61 -16.08 -3.96 0.91
CA MET A 61 -16.90 -2.95 0.25
C MET A 61 -17.53 -1.95 1.22
N ALA A 62 -17.91 -2.39 2.43
CA ALA A 62 -18.39 -1.49 3.48
C ALA A 62 -17.32 -0.52 3.99
N GLN A 63 -16.03 -0.86 3.83
CA GLN A 63 -14.90 -0.04 4.26
C GLN A 63 -14.24 0.75 3.11
N VAL A 64 -14.51 0.39 1.86
CA VAL A 64 -13.95 1.04 0.65
C VAL A 64 -14.02 2.57 0.73
N PRO A 65 -15.13 3.22 1.10
CA PRO A 65 -15.18 4.68 1.13
C PRO A 65 -14.13 5.31 2.05
N TYR A 66 -13.78 4.68 3.18
CA TYR A 66 -12.88 5.25 4.16
C TYR A 66 -11.42 5.25 3.74
N PHE A 67 -11.00 4.30 2.89
CA PHE A 67 -9.62 4.23 2.41
C PHE A 67 -9.48 4.59 0.93
N ALA A 68 -10.42 4.17 0.07
CA ALA A 68 -10.30 4.42 -1.37
C ALA A 68 -10.40 5.92 -1.70
N LEU A 69 -11.23 6.68 -0.97
CA LEU A 69 -11.32 8.14 -1.14
C LEU A 69 -10.00 8.86 -0.83
N PRO A 70 -9.35 8.69 0.34
CA PRO A 70 -8.07 9.34 0.61
C PRO A 70 -6.95 8.85 -0.32
N PHE A 71 -6.92 7.56 -0.69
CA PHE A 71 -5.93 7.06 -1.66
C PHE A 71 -6.14 7.66 -3.06
N ALA A 72 -7.38 7.71 -3.55
CA ALA A 72 -7.70 8.33 -4.83
C ALA A 72 -7.38 9.83 -4.82
N GLY A 73 -7.72 10.53 -3.73
CA GLY A 73 -7.38 11.95 -3.57
C GLY A 73 -5.88 12.20 -3.55
N GLY A 74 -5.12 11.44 -2.75
CA GLY A 74 -3.67 11.55 -2.69
C GLY A 74 -3.00 11.24 -4.03
N TYR A 75 -3.47 10.19 -4.72
CA TYR A 75 -2.96 9.82 -6.04
C TYR A 75 -3.30 10.86 -7.11
N ALA A 76 -4.49 11.45 -7.06
CA ALA A 76 -4.88 12.54 -7.95
C ALA A 76 -3.98 13.78 -7.78
N VAL A 77 -3.69 14.16 -6.53
CA VAL A 77 -2.76 15.26 -6.23
C VAL A 77 -1.34 14.95 -6.73
N TYR A 78 -0.88 13.71 -6.55
CA TYR A 78 0.43 13.28 -7.06
C TYR A 78 0.54 13.39 -8.59
N ILE A 79 -0.46 12.90 -9.33
CA ILE A 79 -0.49 13.02 -10.79
C ILE A 79 -0.53 14.48 -11.21
N TRP A 80 -1.33 15.30 -10.54
CA TRP A 80 -1.43 16.72 -10.82
C TRP A 80 -0.07 17.41 -10.62
N GLY A 81 0.63 17.17 -9.52
CA GLY A 81 1.97 17.70 -9.26
C GLY A 81 2.99 17.25 -10.32
N SER A 82 3.05 15.96 -10.60
CA SER A 82 3.97 15.37 -11.58
C SER A 82 3.79 15.92 -13.00
N ASN A 83 2.55 16.22 -13.41
CA ASN A 83 2.28 16.79 -14.73
C ASN A 83 2.66 18.28 -14.84
N ASN A 84 2.56 19.02 -13.73
CA ASN A 84 2.80 20.46 -13.66
C ASN A 84 4.26 20.81 -13.34
N GLU A 85 5.01 19.89 -12.74
CA GLU A 85 6.45 20.03 -12.58
C GLU A 85 7.16 19.71 -13.92
N PRO A 86 8.09 20.56 -14.41
CA PRO A 86 9.08 20.09 -15.36
C PRO A 86 9.88 19.00 -14.63
N ALA A 87 9.91 17.79 -15.20
CA ALA A 87 10.43 16.56 -14.59
C ALA A 87 11.46 16.84 -13.49
N PRO A 88 11.29 16.36 -12.25
CA PRO A 88 12.36 16.43 -11.28
C PRO A 88 13.51 15.67 -11.93
N ALA A 89 14.50 16.42 -12.42
CA ALA A 89 15.71 15.84 -12.94
C ALA A 89 16.15 14.83 -11.87
N PRO A 90 16.34 13.54 -12.21
CA PRO A 90 16.56 12.53 -11.20
C PRO A 90 17.73 13.05 -10.37
N LEU A 91 17.52 13.30 -9.08
CA LEU A 91 18.45 14.07 -8.27
C LEU A 91 19.87 13.49 -8.38
N VAL A 92 19.96 12.19 -8.62
CA VAL A 92 21.15 11.44 -9.02
C VAL A 92 21.91 12.05 -10.21
N LEU A 93 21.27 12.33 -11.36
CA LEU A 93 21.92 12.95 -12.51
C LEU A 93 22.31 14.41 -12.25
N THR A 94 21.51 15.17 -11.49
CA THR A 94 21.88 16.56 -11.15
C THR A 94 23.07 16.64 -10.20
N LEU A 95 23.16 15.72 -9.23
CA LEU A 95 24.30 15.63 -8.32
C LEU A 95 25.56 15.17 -9.04
N ILE A 96 25.43 14.26 -10.02
CA ILE A 96 26.53 13.86 -10.92
C ILE A 96 26.94 15.02 -11.86
N TYR A 97 25.99 15.84 -12.33
CA TYR A 97 26.27 16.97 -13.22
C TYR A 97 26.87 18.18 -12.46
N LEU A 98 26.53 18.36 -11.18
CA LEU A 98 27.08 19.42 -10.33
C LEU A 98 28.51 19.11 -9.83
N SER A 99 28.89 17.84 -9.76
CA SER A 99 30.25 17.39 -9.38
C SER A 99 31.26 17.45 -10.54
N ILE A 100 30.79 17.61 -11.79
CA ILE A 100 31.66 17.86 -12.96
C ILE A 100 32.08 19.34 -12.98
N PRO A 101 33.39 19.64 -13.09
CA PRO A 101 33.89 21.01 -13.11
C PRO A 101 33.31 21.81 -14.27
N LEU A 102 33.03 23.10 -14.01
CA LEU A 102 32.31 24.01 -14.91
C LEU A 102 32.88 24.06 -16.35
N ALA A 103 34.18 23.79 -16.51
CA ALA A 103 34.88 23.79 -17.79
C ALA A 103 34.53 22.60 -18.72
N LEU A 104 33.89 21.54 -18.22
CA LEU A 104 33.59 20.32 -18.99
C LEU A 104 32.09 20.00 -19.09
N ARG A 105 31.21 21.01 -18.91
CA ARG A 105 29.75 20.80 -18.95
C ARG A 105 29.21 20.94 -20.38
N PRO A 106 28.68 19.87 -21.01
CA PRO A 106 28.01 20.00 -22.30
C PRO A 106 26.54 20.44 -22.10
N TYR A 107 26.26 21.70 -22.48
CA TYR A 107 24.98 22.39 -22.77
C TYR A 107 23.76 22.26 -21.81
N PRO A 108 22.89 23.31 -21.73
CA PRO A 108 21.79 23.37 -20.76
C PRO A 108 20.63 22.41 -21.09
N PHE A 109 19.95 21.98 -20.02
CA PHE A 109 18.80 21.06 -20.07
C PHE A 109 17.71 21.56 -21.05
N PRO A 110 17.35 20.77 -22.08
CA PRO A 110 16.30 21.13 -23.01
C PRO A 110 14.92 21.13 -22.34
N ASN A 111 14.04 22.05 -22.73
CA ASN A 111 12.65 22.09 -22.28
C ASN A 111 11.78 21.06 -23.04
N LYS A 112 10.53 20.84 -22.60
CA LYS A 112 9.63 19.79 -23.13
C LYS A 112 9.47 19.80 -24.67
N LEU A 113 9.63 20.95 -25.33
CA LEU A 113 9.53 21.11 -26.79
C LEU A 113 10.72 20.48 -27.55
N SER A 114 11.91 20.49 -26.96
CA SER A 114 13.12 19.95 -27.59
C SER A 114 13.16 18.41 -27.61
N TYR A 115 12.51 17.75 -26.65
CA TYR A 115 12.38 16.29 -26.65
C TYR A 115 11.48 15.79 -27.78
N LEU A 116 10.43 16.55 -28.11
CA LEU A 116 9.55 16.23 -29.23
C LEU A 116 10.29 16.36 -30.57
N SER A 117 11.09 17.41 -30.76
CA SER A 117 11.90 17.55 -31.98
C SER A 117 12.96 16.46 -32.12
N LEU A 118 13.57 16.03 -31.00
CA LEU A 118 14.57 14.95 -31.01
C LEU A 118 13.94 13.59 -31.31
N ALA A 119 12.74 13.33 -30.77
CA ALA A 119 11.95 12.14 -31.08
C ALA A 119 11.39 12.15 -32.52
N GLN A 120 11.22 13.34 -33.11
CA GLN A 120 10.86 13.50 -34.52
C GLN A 120 12.06 13.30 -35.44
N SER A 121 13.25 13.77 -35.05
CA SER A 121 14.49 13.52 -35.81
C SER A 121 14.92 12.06 -35.75
N ALA A 122 14.75 11.37 -34.62
CA ALA A 122 15.07 9.94 -34.51
C ALA A 122 14.20 9.09 -35.46
N ARG A 123 12.88 9.35 -35.50
CA ARG A 123 11.99 8.66 -36.47
C ARG A 123 12.37 8.94 -37.93
N ARG A 124 12.75 10.18 -38.25
CA ARG A 124 13.20 10.53 -39.60
C ARG A 124 14.49 9.81 -39.99
N LEU A 125 15.36 9.50 -39.03
CA LEU A 125 16.58 8.73 -39.28
C LEU A 125 16.27 7.24 -39.49
N ASP A 126 15.29 6.68 -38.78
CA ASP A 126 14.84 5.31 -39.00
C ASP A 126 14.21 5.14 -40.39
N ASP A 127 13.42 6.11 -40.85
CA ASP A 127 12.83 6.13 -42.19
C ASP A 127 13.89 6.21 -43.30
N VAL A 128 14.97 7.00 -43.09
CA VAL A 128 16.09 7.10 -44.02
C VAL A 128 16.91 5.80 -44.05
N ALA A 129 17.19 5.22 -42.87
CA ALA A 129 17.91 3.95 -42.77
C ALA A 129 17.15 2.79 -43.44
N ILE A 130 15.81 2.80 -43.39
CA ILE A 130 14.97 1.82 -44.10
C ILE A 130 14.97 2.07 -45.61
N GLY A 131 14.98 3.34 -46.05
CA GLY A 131 15.06 3.69 -47.47
C GLY A 131 16.39 3.28 -48.13
N ASP A 132 17.51 3.49 -47.45
CA ASP A 132 18.83 3.10 -47.94
C ASP A 132 19.01 1.56 -47.98
N ALA A 133 18.37 0.84 -47.05
CA ALA A 133 18.35 -0.62 -47.06
C ALA A 133 17.53 -1.21 -48.23
N ASP A 134 16.42 -0.55 -48.62
CA ASP A 134 15.63 -0.97 -49.79
C ASP A 134 16.37 -0.74 -51.11
N ILE A 135 17.15 0.36 -51.21
CA ILE A 135 17.99 0.69 -52.37
C ILE A 135 19.17 -0.28 -52.50
N ALA A 136 19.80 -0.68 -51.40
CA ALA A 136 20.91 -1.63 -51.40
C ALA A 136 20.49 -3.07 -51.80
N SER A 137 19.19 -3.39 -51.73
CA SER A 137 18.65 -4.71 -52.09
C SER A 137 18.21 -4.84 -53.56
N LYS A 138 18.14 -3.71 -54.28
CA LYS A 138 17.72 -3.61 -55.70
C LYS A 138 18.88 -3.45 -56.68
N VAL A 139 20.12 -3.61 -56.21
CA VAL A 139 21.36 -3.70 -57.01
C VAL A 139 21.93 -5.11 -56.87
#